data_AF-A0AAE3KSP4-F1
#
_entry.id   AF-A0AAE3KSP4-F1
#
_cell.length_a   1.000
_cell.length_b   1.000
_cell.length_c   1.000
_cell.angle_alpha   90.00
_cell.angle_beta   90.00
_cell.angle_gamma   90.00
#
_symmetry.space_group_name_H-M   'P 1'
#
loop_
_entity.id
_entity.type
_entity.pdbx_description
1 polymer ?
#
loop_
_entity_poly.entity_id
_entity_poly.type
_entity_poly.pdbx_seq_one_letter_code
_entity_poly.pdbx_strand_id
1 'polypeptide(L)' 'MTEIIFNIEEDFESGGYIAEAKISESEQIVTQADSIDELKEMIKDSLLCHFENAFEMPHKVIMKFTREEVFAF' A
#
# COMPACT_ATOMS: atom_id res chain seq x y z
N MET A 1 -15.74 -2.61 11.47
CA MET A 1 -14.64 -3.36 10.83
C MET A 1 -14.21 -2.54 9.63
N THR A 2 -12.94 -2.18 9.60
CA THR A 2 -12.40 -1.22 8.63
C THR A 2 -11.56 -1.98 7.61
N GLU A 3 -11.75 -1.65 6.33
CA GLU A 3 -10.98 -2.19 5.21
C GLU A 3 -10.11 -1.06 4.67
N ILE A 4 -8.81 -1.31 4.50
CA ILE A 4 -7.88 -0.34 3.92
C ILE A 4 -7.48 -0.83 2.53
N ILE A 5 -7.54 0.08 1.58
CA ILE A 5 -7.22 -0.19 0.17
C ILE A 5 -5.88 0.47 -0.10
N PHE A 6 -4.90 -0.35 -0.45
CA PHE A 6 -3.62 0.09 -0.98
C PHE A 6 -3.67 0.04 -2.50
N ASN A 7 -3.35 1.14 -3.17
CA ASN A 7 -3.06 1.16 -4.59
C ASN A 7 -1.58 0.84 -4.75
N ILE A 8 -1.26 -0.18 -5.53
CA ILE A 8 0.10 -0.57 -5.85
C ILE A 8 0.39 -0.22 -7.29
N GLU A 9 1.44 0.56 -7.49
CA GLU A 9 2.00 0.90 -8.79
C GLU A 9 3.35 0.19 -8.96
N GLU A 10 3.58 -0.30 -10.17
CA GLU A 10 4.89 -0.88 -10.54
C GLU A 10 5.82 0.26 -10.93
N ASP A 11 6.93 0.41 -10.21
CA ASP A 11 7.96 1.39 -10.55
C ASP A 11 8.80 0.84 -11.70
N PHE A 12 8.53 1.34 -12.91
CA PHE A 12 9.21 0.91 -14.13
C PHE A 12 10.69 1.34 -14.21
N GLU A 13 11.11 2.35 -13.43
CA GLU A 13 12.48 2.86 -13.45
C GLU A 13 13.40 2.02 -12.55
N SER A 14 12.93 1.71 -11.35
CA SER A 14 13.69 0.98 -10.32
C SER A 14 13.39 -0.52 -10.31
N GLY A 15 12.28 -0.95 -10.91
CA GLY A 15 11.85 -2.35 -10.96
C GLY A 15 11.17 -2.84 -9.68
N GLY A 16 10.64 -1.93 -8.86
CA GLY A 16 10.00 -2.21 -7.59
C GLY A 16 8.50 -1.95 -7.57
N TYR A 17 7.93 -1.90 -6.38
CA TYR A 17 6.51 -1.63 -6.13
C TYR A 17 6.35 -0.47 -5.16
N ILE A 18 5.44 0.44 -5.47
CA ILE A 18 5.04 1.54 -4.60
C ILE A 18 3.61 1.27 -4.18
N ALA A 19 3.32 1.27 -2.89
CA ALA A 19 1.97 1.12 -2.35
C ALA A 19 1.55 2.35 -1.54
N GLU A 20 0.42 2.94 -1.92
CA GLU A 20 -0.20 4.06 -1.22
C GLU A 20 -1.60 3.71 -0.67
N ALA A 21 -1.94 4.20 0.51
CA ALA A 21 -3.28 4.11 1.06
C ALA A 21 -3.66 5.38 1.82
N LYS A 22 -4.88 5.84 1.62
CA LYS A 22 -5.48 6.92 2.42
C LYS A 22 -6.14 6.32 3.64
N ILE A 23 -5.67 6.69 4.83
CA ILE A 23 -6.15 6.15 6.11
C ILE A 23 -7.23 7.06 6.70
N SER A 24 -6.99 8.38 6.69
CA SER A 24 -7.92 9.41 7.18
C SER A 24 -7.87 10.63 6.26
N GLU A 25 -8.68 11.66 6.54
CA GLU A 25 -8.70 12.91 5.74
C GLU A 25 -7.35 13.63 5.67
N SER A 26 -6.48 13.43 6.67
CA SER A 26 -5.14 14.03 6.74
C SER A 26 -4.00 13.02 6.77
N GLU A 27 -4.29 11.72 6.71
CA GLU A 27 -3.30 10.67 6.92
C GLU A 27 -3.28 9.68 5.76
N GLN A 28 -2.08 9.44 5.25
CA GLN A 28 -1.81 8.47 4.20
C GLN A 28 -0.56 7.69 4.55
N ILE A 29 -0.55 6.42 4.17
CA ILE A 29 0.61 5.54 4.29
C ILE A 29 1.14 5.32 2.88
N VAL A 30 2.43 5.58 2.69
CA VAL A 30 3.14 5.31 1.44
C VAL A 30 4.33 4.43 1.78
N THR A 31 4.46 3.32 1.09
CA THR A 31 5.53 2.34 1.27
C THR A 31 6.05 1.90 -0.09
N GLN A 32 7.31 1.49 -0.15
CA GLN A 32 7.92 0.97 -1.37
C GLN A 32 8.80 -0.22 -1.03
N ALA A 33 8.93 -1.16 -1.97
CA ALA A 33 9.76 -2.33 -1.82
C ALA A 33 10.12 -2.94 -3.18
N ASP A 34 11.21 -3.69 -3.24
CA ASP A 34 11.66 -4.34 -4.48
C ASP A 34 10.87 -5.62 -4.82
N SER A 35 10.02 -6.09 -3.91
CA SER A 35 9.23 -7.31 -4.08
C SER A 35 7.91 -7.25 -3.34
N ILE A 36 6.89 -7.93 -3.85
CA ILE A 36 5.55 -8.00 -3.23
C ILE A 36 5.60 -8.55 -1.79
N ASP A 37 6.52 -9.48 -1.52
CA ASP A 37 6.66 -10.07 -0.18
C ASP A 37 7.16 -9.03 0.84
N GLU A 38 8.22 -8.31 0.48
CA GLU A 38 8.76 -7.21 1.27
C GLU A 38 7.76 -6.05 1.41
N LEU A 39 7.03 -5.73 0.34
CA LEU A 39 5.97 -4.72 0.36
C LEU A 39 4.89 -5.06 1.40
N LYS A 40 4.50 -6.33 1.51
CA LYS A 40 3.53 -6.79 2.52
C LYS A 40 4.06 -6.61 3.93
N GLU A 41 5.35 -6.87 4.16
CA GLU A 41 5.97 -6.65 5.47
C GLU A 41 6.02 -5.16 5.81
N MET A 42 6.44 -4.32 4.87
CA MET A 42 6.48 -2.87 5.02
C MET A 42 5.11 -2.26 5.30
N ILE A 43 4.06 -2.75 4.62
CA ILE A 43 2.67 -2.31 4.87
C ILE A 43 2.21 -2.72 6.26
N LYS A 44 2.49 -3.96 6.69
CA LYS A 44 2.14 -4.40 8.05
C LYS A 44 2.84 -3.56 9.11
N ASP A 45 4.13 -3.31 8.94
CA ASP A 45 4.92 -2.50 9.87
C ASP A 45 4.38 -1.06 9.95
N SER A 46 4.07 -0.47 8.80
CA SER A 46 3.49 0.87 8.72
C SER A 46 2.12 0.94 9.39
N LEU A 47 1.26 -0.07 9.21
CA LEU A 47 -0.03 -0.15 9.89
C LEU A 47 0.15 -0.35 11.41
N LEU A 48 1.12 -1.15 11.85
CA LEU A 48 1.41 -1.35 13.27
C LEU A 48 1.91 -0.07 13.94
N CYS A 49 2.74 0.70 13.24
CA CYS A 49 3.25 1.98 13.73
C CYS A 49 2.16 3.05 13.79
N HIS A 50 1.20 3.01 12.86
CA HIS A 50 0.10 3.97 12.79
C HIS A 50 -1.05 3.66 13.76
N PHE A 51 -1.38 2.38 13.95
CA PHE A 51 -2.48 1.93 14.80
C PHE A 51 -1.94 1.34 16.11
N GLU A 52 -1.72 2.18 17.12
CA GLU A 52 -1.31 1.73 18.47
C GLU A 52 -2.39 0.88 19.16
N ASN A 53 -3.66 1.10 18.82
CA ASN A 53 -4.80 0.33 19.35
C ASN A 53 -5.21 -0.78 18.39
N ALA A 54 -5.22 -2.03 18.88
CA ALA A 54 -5.70 -3.19 18.13
C ALA A 54 -7.18 -3.06 17.67
N PHE A 55 -7.96 -2.18 18.29
CA PHE A 55 -9.36 -1.94 17.94
C PHE A 55 -9.54 -1.04 16.70
N GLU A 56 -8.52 -0.24 16.38
CA GLU A 56 -8.51 0.66 15.22
C GLU A 56 -7.82 0.02 14.01
N MET A 57 -7.13 -1.10 14.25
CA MET A 57 -6.42 -1.83 13.21
C MET A 57 -7.40 -2.37 12.13
N PRO A 58 -7.07 -2.21 10.84
CA PRO A 58 -7.87 -2.79 9.77
C PRO A 58 -7.89 -4.31 9.88
N HIS A 59 -9.07 -4.89 9.70
CA HIS A 59 -9.22 -6.35 9.68
C HIS A 59 -8.82 -6.96 8.33
N LYS A 60 -8.72 -6.13 7.29
CA LYS A 60 -8.44 -6.56 5.93
C LYS A 60 -7.72 -5.45 5.15
N VAL A 61 -6.63 -5.84 4.52
CA VAL A 61 -5.87 -5.01 3.58
C VAL A 61 -6.16 -5.51 2.18
N ILE A 62 -6.60 -4.61 1.31
CA ILE A 62 -6.87 -4.91 -0.10
C ILE A 62 -5.79 -4.25 -0.94
N MET A 63 -4.98 -5.07 -1.59
CA MET A 63 -3.92 -4.65 -2.48
C MET A 63 -4.45 -4.59 -3.92
N LYS A 64 -4.64 -3.38 -4.46
CA LYS A 64 -5.05 -3.14 -5.84
C LYS A 64 -3.83 -2.80 -6.69
N PHE A 65 -3.43 -3.73 -7.54
CA PHE A 65 -2.36 -3.48 -8.50
C PHE A 65 -2.91 -2.73 -9.71
N THR A 66 -2.40 -1.53 -9.96
CA THR A 66 -2.70 -0.73 -11.14
C THR A 66 -1.54 -0.87 -12.10
N ARG A 67 -1.81 -1.37 -13.31
CA ARG A 67 -0.85 -1.44 -14.40
C ARG A 67 -1.31 -0.51 -15.51
N GLU A 68 -0.52 0.52 -15.77
CA GLU A 68 -0.77 1.44 -16.87
C GLU A 68 -0.10 0.92 -18.14
N GLU A 69 -0.89 0.74 -19.20
CA GLU A 69 -0.40 0.41 -20.53
C GLU A 69 -0.54 1.64 -21.42
N VAL A 70 0.59 2.24 -21.80
CA VAL A 70 0.63 3.36 -22.73
C VAL A 70 0.93 2.83 -24.12
N PHE A 71 0.01 3.07 -25.07
CA PHE A 71 0.21 2.80 -26.49
C PHE A 71 -0.04 4.07 -27.31
N ALA A 72 0.82 4.34 -28.28
CA ALA A 72 0.67 5.44 -29.23
C ALA A 72 0.20 4.88 -30.59
N PHE A 73 -0.80 5.53 -31.20
CA PHE A 73 -1.27 5.24 -32.56
C PHE A 73 -0.43 5.93 -33.63
#